data_AF-A0A2E7USI5-F1
#
_entry.id   AF-A0A2E7USI5-F1
#
_cell.length_a   1.000
_cell.length_b   1.000
_cell.length_c   1.000
_cell.angle_alpha   90.00
_cell.angle_beta   90.00
_cell.angle_gamma   90.00
#
_symmetry.space_group_name_H-M   'P 1'
#
loop_
_entity.id
_entity.type
_entity.pdbx_description
1 polymer ?
#
loop_
_entity_poly.entity_id
_entity_poly.type
_entity_poly.pdbx_seq_one_letter_code
_entity_poly.pdbx_strand_id
1 'polypeptide(L)'
;MMHWLFLLPAFATPPTAETFDLSRLDDPRPWQEQAQVLLDGPERCIEVQGTIRVQVSIYIPGGIWSAGGQRNVVAEGTFEGRLDHGVWTRIDATWTDAPNDALAYMELDRFRPIVGRIPKRKDPEAAAKEFEADIKSRYTADEIVGMGGPTDDSPGSMAITKKGDRIGIHIDGGGDEALGLLYDVLEEFDPDGTALYVTWQEDKQRVLLTESIPLSKKDTFTVQVMFPNGDSPTQLDVVFPKRFKMENEEDAEMSVRDAQLHLRSQSTDLGVVPGVEGASAVVRMYGFTIGFDQRVAYRRVRACSNESP
;
A
#
# COMPACT_ATOMS: atom_id res chain seq x y z
N MET A 1 32.47 15.66 -46.86
CA MET A 1 31.40 14.64 -46.85
C MET A 1 31.57 13.82 -45.57
N MET A 2 30.79 14.13 -44.54
CA MET A 2 30.89 13.54 -43.21
C MET A 2 29.77 12.49 -43.08
N HIS A 3 30.14 11.21 -43.09
CA HIS A 3 29.19 10.11 -42.92
C HIS A 3 28.86 9.99 -41.43
N TRP A 4 27.62 10.35 -41.06
CA TRP A 4 27.06 10.04 -39.75
C TRP A 4 26.59 8.58 -39.76
N LEU A 5 27.33 7.70 -39.07
CA LEU A 5 26.83 6.37 -38.72
C LEU A 5 25.75 6.53 -37.65
N PHE A 6 24.50 6.29 -38.01
CA PHE A 6 23.44 6.02 -37.05
C PHE A 6 23.64 4.60 -36.50
N LEU A 7 24.20 4.49 -35.30
CA LEU A 7 24.08 3.28 -34.50
C LEU A 7 22.63 3.22 -33.99
N LEU A 8 21.81 2.43 -34.67
CA LEU A 8 20.51 2.04 -34.11
C LEU A 8 20.79 1.17 -32.87
N PRO A 9 20.15 1.42 -31.73
CA PRO A 9 20.26 0.52 -30.58
C PRO A 9 19.77 -0.86 -31.03
N ALA A 10 20.60 -1.88 -30.83
CA ALA A 10 20.22 -3.26 -31.03
C ALA A 10 19.14 -3.60 -29.98
N PHE A 11 17.87 -3.49 -30.37
CA PHE A 11 16.79 -4.06 -29.58
C PHE A 11 17.00 -5.56 -29.58
N ALA A 12 17.29 -6.14 -28.41
CA ALA A 12 17.35 -7.58 -28.24
C ALA A 12 16.04 -8.19 -28.77
N THR A 13 16.15 -9.15 -29.68
CA THR A 13 15.00 -9.89 -30.21
C THR A 13 14.25 -10.50 -29.03
N PRO A 14 12.96 -10.21 -28.88
CA PRO A 14 12.25 -10.56 -27.67
C PRO A 14 11.93 -12.07 -27.68
N PRO A 15 11.90 -12.73 -26.51
CA PRO A 15 11.83 -14.18 -26.42
C PRO A 15 10.48 -14.73 -26.91
N THR A 16 10.51 -15.66 -27.87
CA THR A 16 9.34 -16.47 -28.26
C THR A 16 9.19 -17.67 -27.32
N ALA A 17 8.06 -18.40 -27.39
CA ALA A 17 7.88 -19.67 -26.67
C ALA A 17 9.01 -20.70 -26.96
N GLU A 18 9.74 -20.55 -28.08
CA GLU A 18 10.93 -21.37 -28.40
C GLU A 18 12.17 -21.02 -27.57
N THR A 19 12.21 -19.85 -26.94
CA THR A 19 13.36 -19.35 -26.18
C THR A 19 13.13 -19.31 -24.66
N PHE A 20 11.87 -19.29 -24.22
CA PHE A 20 11.52 -19.40 -22.80
C PHE A 20 11.33 -20.88 -22.42
N ASP A 21 12.05 -21.32 -21.39
CA ASP A 21 11.95 -22.69 -20.87
C ASP A 21 10.63 -22.89 -20.10
N LEU A 22 9.64 -23.49 -20.78
CA LEU A 22 8.32 -23.77 -20.20
C LEU A 22 8.36 -24.76 -19.03
N SER A 23 9.41 -25.58 -18.88
CA SER A 23 9.54 -26.48 -17.72
C SER A 23 9.69 -25.72 -16.40
N ARG A 24 10.11 -24.44 -16.45
CA ARG A 24 10.13 -23.54 -15.28
C ARG A 24 8.73 -23.25 -14.73
N LEU A 25 7.66 -23.53 -15.47
CA LEU A 25 6.28 -23.28 -15.04
C LEU A 25 5.72 -24.40 -14.15
N ASP A 26 6.37 -25.57 -14.13
CA ASP A 26 5.87 -26.76 -13.43
C ASP A 26 6.00 -26.65 -11.90
N ASP A 27 6.98 -25.87 -11.40
CA ASP A 27 7.12 -25.56 -9.98
C ASP A 27 6.85 -24.07 -9.74
N PRO A 28 5.74 -23.72 -9.07
CA PRO A 28 5.40 -22.32 -8.81
C PRO A 28 6.24 -21.70 -7.67
N ARG A 29 6.92 -22.49 -6.84
CA ARG A 29 7.60 -21.99 -5.63
C ARG A 29 8.75 -21.01 -5.92
N PRO A 30 9.65 -21.25 -6.89
CA PRO A 30 10.70 -20.28 -7.22
C PRO A 30 10.14 -18.92 -7.67
N TRP A 31 8.99 -18.92 -8.37
CA TRP A 31 8.32 -17.68 -8.76
C TRP A 31 7.74 -16.95 -7.56
N GLN A 32 7.16 -17.68 -6.60
CA GLN A 32 6.65 -17.10 -5.36
C GLN A 32 7.77 -16.50 -4.50
N GLU A 33 8.89 -17.21 -4.34
CA GLU A 33 10.08 -16.69 -3.63
C GLU A 33 10.61 -15.42 -4.32
N GLN A 34 10.71 -15.42 -5.65
CA GLN A 34 11.17 -14.26 -6.39
C GLN A 34 10.19 -13.08 -6.33
N ALA A 35 8.88 -13.34 -6.23
CA ALA A 35 7.85 -12.31 -6.09
C ALA A 35 8.01 -11.48 -4.81
N GLN A 36 8.52 -12.08 -3.73
CA GLN A 36 8.70 -11.39 -2.43
C GLN A 36 9.62 -10.17 -2.55
N VAL A 37 10.56 -10.17 -3.51
CA VAL A 37 11.45 -9.03 -3.79
C VAL A 37 10.67 -7.75 -4.12
N LEU A 38 9.46 -7.85 -4.68
CA LEU A 38 8.61 -6.68 -4.88
C LEU A 38 8.20 -6.02 -3.56
N LEU A 39 7.86 -6.82 -2.55
CA LEU A 39 7.42 -6.34 -1.24
C LEU A 39 8.60 -5.99 -0.34
N ASP A 40 9.70 -6.74 -0.41
CA ASP A 40 10.88 -6.46 0.40
C ASP A 40 11.69 -5.27 -0.13
N GLY A 41 11.71 -5.07 -1.44
CA GLY A 41 12.62 -4.14 -2.10
C GLY A 41 14.01 -4.74 -2.31
N PRO A 42 15.00 -3.95 -2.76
CA PRO A 42 16.32 -4.48 -3.09
C PRO A 42 17.11 -4.90 -1.83
N GLU A 43 17.93 -5.94 -1.98
CA GLU A 43 18.83 -6.47 -0.92
C GLU A 43 19.99 -5.53 -0.56
N ARG A 44 20.05 -4.33 -1.12
CA ARG A 44 21.12 -3.34 -0.86
C ARG A 44 20.54 -2.06 -0.30
N CYS A 45 21.41 -1.18 0.15
CA CYS A 45 20.97 0.12 0.64
C CYS A 45 20.61 1.06 -0.50
N ILE A 46 19.37 1.56 -0.51
CA ILE A 46 18.91 2.62 -1.40
C ILE A 46 18.38 3.83 -0.64
N GLU A 47 18.58 5.00 -1.22
CA GLU A 47 17.88 6.23 -0.85
C GLU A 47 16.85 6.55 -1.91
N VAL A 48 15.66 6.94 -1.44
CA VAL A 48 14.52 7.24 -2.31
C VAL A 48 13.98 8.64 -2.03
N GLN A 49 13.48 9.28 -3.08
CA GLN A 49 12.70 10.51 -2.99
C GLN A 49 11.45 10.37 -3.85
N GLY A 50 10.34 10.92 -3.40
CA GLY A 50 9.08 10.76 -4.10
C GLY A 50 7.97 11.71 -3.67
N THR A 51 6.78 11.41 -4.16
CA THR A 51 5.53 12.12 -3.82
C THR A 51 4.54 11.15 -3.23
N ILE A 52 3.77 11.63 -2.26
CA ILE A 52 2.70 10.88 -1.60
C ILE A 52 1.38 11.64 -1.72
N ARG A 53 0.30 10.91 -1.99
CA ARG A 53 -1.07 11.41 -1.94
C ARG A 53 -1.91 10.43 -1.15
N VAL A 54 -2.63 10.93 -0.15
CA VAL A 54 -3.59 10.17 0.64
C VAL A 54 -4.93 10.87 0.55
N GLN A 55 -5.99 10.12 0.26
CA GLN A 55 -7.35 10.61 0.24
C GLN A 55 -8.20 9.77 1.19
N VAL A 56 -8.92 10.45 2.08
CA VAL A 56 -9.96 9.85 2.90
C VAL A 56 -11.31 10.39 2.44
N SER A 57 -12.25 9.48 2.18
CA SER A 57 -13.60 9.78 1.73
C SER A 57 -14.58 9.40 2.83
N ILE A 58 -15.20 10.38 3.48
CA ILE A 58 -16.24 10.16 4.50
C ILE A 58 -17.59 10.13 3.81
N TYR A 59 -18.30 9.01 3.93
CA TYR A 59 -19.65 8.84 3.39
C TYR A 59 -20.67 9.09 4.50
N ILE A 60 -21.48 10.14 4.32
CA ILE A 60 -22.54 10.54 5.24
C ILE A 60 -23.82 9.83 4.80
N PRO A 61 -24.43 8.99 5.66
CA PRO A 61 -25.66 8.30 5.30
C PRO A 61 -26.79 9.31 5.04
N GLY A 62 -27.56 9.06 3.98
CA GLY A 62 -28.78 9.82 3.71
C GLY A 62 -29.90 9.47 4.69
N GLY A 63 -30.76 10.44 4.96
CA GLY A 63 -32.00 10.26 5.71
C GLY A 63 -33.23 10.38 4.81
N ILE A 64 -34.42 10.26 5.40
CA ILE A 64 -35.71 10.47 4.71
C ILE A 64 -35.78 11.88 4.07
N TRP A 65 -35.00 12.83 4.59
CA TRP A 65 -34.97 14.23 4.17
C TRP A 65 -33.62 14.70 3.62
N SER A 66 -32.63 13.82 3.45
CA SER A 66 -31.32 14.19 2.88
C SER A 66 -30.76 13.10 1.97
N ALA A 67 -30.16 13.48 0.85
CA ALA A 67 -29.60 12.54 -0.13
C ALA A 67 -28.33 11.81 0.35
N GLY A 68 -27.89 12.05 1.60
CA GLY A 68 -26.55 11.71 2.05
C GLY A 68 -25.49 12.57 1.36
N GLY A 69 -24.23 12.20 1.52
CA GLY A 69 -23.14 12.91 0.85
C GLY A 69 -21.81 12.22 0.99
N GLN A 70 -20.83 12.69 0.22
CA GLN A 70 -19.44 12.27 0.31
C GLN A 70 -18.58 13.52 0.55
N ARG A 71 -17.67 13.43 1.52
CA ARG A 71 -16.64 14.45 1.75
C ARG A 71 -15.29 13.83 1.54
N ASN A 72 -14.51 14.40 0.63
CA ASN A 72 -13.14 13.96 0.36
C ASN A 72 -12.17 14.92 1.04
N VAL A 73 -11.20 14.35 1.74
CA VAL A 73 -10.09 15.05 2.35
C VAL A 73 -8.82 14.49 1.74
N VAL A 74 -7.95 15.35 1.24
CA VAL A 74 -6.73 14.96 0.56
C VAL A 74 -5.55 15.57 1.28
N ALA A 75 -4.53 14.75 1.53
CA ALA A 75 -3.21 15.19 1.95
C ALA A 75 -2.21 14.81 0.85
N GLU A 76 -1.36 15.76 0.47
CA GLU A 76 -0.31 15.56 -0.53
C GLU A 76 1.02 16.01 0.05
N GLY A 77 2.10 15.35 -0.33
CA GLY A 77 3.42 15.67 0.17
C GLY A 77 4.55 15.13 -0.70
N THR A 78 5.76 15.49 -0.30
CA THR A 78 6.99 14.87 -0.78
C THR A 78 7.62 14.07 0.34
N PHE A 79 8.38 13.04 0.00
CA PHE A 79 9.11 12.28 1.01
C PHE A 79 10.53 11.97 0.56
N GLU A 80 11.38 11.75 1.56
CA GLU A 80 12.70 11.17 1.40
C GLU A 80 12.82 9.99 2.35
N GLY A 81 13.53 8.94 1.95
CA GLY A 81 13.70 7.78 2.79
C GLY A 81 14.93 6.97 2.47
N ARG A 82 15.25 6.05 3.38
CA ARG A 82 16.34 5.10 3.26
C ARG A 82 15.83 3.70 3.55
N LEU A 83 15.95 2.83 2.55
CA LEU A 83 15.63 1.42 2.63
C LEU A 83 16.95 0.64 2.61
N ASP A 84 17.19 -0.13 3.66
CA ASP A 84 18.45 -0.84 3.88
C ASP A 84 18.13 -2.34 4.03
N HIS A 85 18.50 -3.15 3.03
CA HIS A 85 18.18 -4.59 2.98
C HIS A 85 16.68 -4.86 3.19
N GLY A 86 15.85 -4.09 2.49
CA GLY A 86 14.40 -4.15 2.58
C GLY A 86 13.80 -3.68 3.92
N VAL A 87 14.55 -2.96 4.74
CA VAL A 87 14.05 -2.37 6.00
C VAL A 87 14.17 -0.85 5.95
N TRP A 88 13.08 -0.15 6.24
CA TRP A 88 13.07 1.30 6.32
C TRP A 88 13.82 1.77 7.57
N THR A 89 14.95 2.46 7.36
CA THR A 89 15.75 3.04 8.45
C THR A 89 15.43 4.52 8.67
N ARG A 90 14.83 5.16 7.67
CA ARG A 90 14.34 6.55 7.71
C ARG A 90 13.24 6.75 6.67
N ILE A 91 12.16 7.42 7.05
CA ILE A 91 11.11 7.92 6.15
C ILE A 91 10.67 9.27 6.70
N ASP A 92 10.99 10.33 5.97
CA ASP A 92 10.62 11.69 6.32
C ASP A 92 9.67 12.23 5.26
N ALA A 93 8.48 12.68 5.67
CA ALA A 93 7.49 13.28 4.79
C ALA A 93 7.33 14.77 5.10
N THR A 94 7.17 15.57 4.05
CA THR A 94 6.77 16.97 4.14
C THR A 94 5.42 17.11 3.46
N TRP A 95 4.41 17.43 4.25
CA TRP A 95 3.03 17.59 3.77
C TRP A 95 2.79 19.01 3.27
N THR A 96 1.95 19.12 2.26
CA THR A 96 1.44 20.40 1.77
C THR A 96 0.34 20.85 2.71
N ASP A 97 0.47 22.07 3.24
CA ASP A 97 -0.53 22.63 4.14
C ASP A 97 -1.91 22.67 3.48
N ALA A 98 -2.92 22.16 4.19
CA ALA A 98 -4.30 22.36 3.78
C ALA A 98 -4.63 23.87 3.83
N PRO A 99 -5.45 24.40 2.90
CA PRO A 99 -5.90 25.78 2.97
C PRO A 99 -6.51 26.09 4.35
N ASN A 100 -6.14 27.22 4.94
CA ASN A 100 -6.58 27.61 6.28
C ASN A 100 -8.12 27.71 6.42
N ASP A 101 -8.83 27.93 5.30
CA ASP A 101 -10.28 28.03 5.19
C ASP A 101 -10.99 26.70 4.84
N ALA A 102 -10.26 25.59 4.75
CA ALA A 102 -10.83 24.30 4.41
C ALA A 102 -11.82 23.81 5.49
N LEU A 103 -13.04 23.47 5.05
CA LEU A 103 -14.07 22.85 5.89
C LEU A 103 -13.73 21.41 6.29
N ALA A 104 -12.71 20.81 5.68
CA ALA A 104 -12.15 19.54 6.09
C ALA A 104 -10.64 19.50 5.85
N TYR A 105 -9.89 18.92 6.77
CA TYR A 105 -8.43 18.78 6.67
C TYR A 105 -7.97 17.43 7.24
N MET A 106 -6.76 17.04 6.87
CA MET A 106 -6.13 15.81 7.32
C MET A 106 -4.74 16.12 7.86
N GLU A 107 -4.45 15.58 9.03
CA GLU A 107 -3.13 15.56 9.65
C GLU A 107 -2.62 14.12 9.59
N LEU A 108 -1.53 13.90 8.86
CA LEU A 108 -0.83 12.63 8.78
C LEU A 108 0.55 12.79 9.41
N ASP A 109 0.88 12.01 10.44
CA ASP A 109 2.27 11.97 10.93
C ASP A 109 3.18 11.32 9.89
N ARG A 110 2.80 10.11 9.44
CA ARG A 110 3.56 9.28 8.50
C ARG A 110 2.63 8.58 7.51
N PHE A 111 3.18 8.27 6.34
CA PHE A 111 2.56 7.32 5.41
C PHE A 111 3.27 5.97 5.51
N ARG A 112 2.62 4.90 5.03
CA ARG A 112 3.20 3.56 5.01
C ARG A 112 3.43 3.08 3.58
N PRO A 113 4.68 3.08 3.10
CA PRO A 113 5.04 2.37 1.88
C PRO A 113 4.57 0.91 1.92
N ILE A 114 4.16 0.39 0.77
CA ILE A 114 3.91 -1.04 0.57
C ILE A 114 5.24 -1.81 0.52
N VAL A 115 6.23 -1.24 -0.19
CA VAL A 115 7.56 -1.85 -0.30
C VAL A 115 8.40 -1.54 0.93
N GLY A 116 9.04 -2.57 1.47
CA GLY A 116 9.98 -2.51 2.57
C GLY A 116 9.30 -2.72 3.92
N ARG A 117 10.00 -3.39 4.82
CA ARG A 117 9.58 -3.60 6.21
C ARG A 117 9.77 -2.32 7.01
N ILE A 118 8.72 -1.88 7.71
CA ILE A 118 8.81 -0.77 8.65
C ILE A 118 9.15 -1.35 10.03
N PRO A 119 10.21 -0.87 10.71
CA PRO A 119 10.52 -1.32 12.06
C PRO A 119 9.33 -1.09 13.01
N LYS A 120 8.97 -2.11 13.79
CA LYS A 120 7.93 -1.99 14.82
C LYS A 120 8.28 -0.84 15.78
N ARG A 121 7.28 -0.05 16.17
CA ARG A 121 7.44 0.94 17.24
C ARG A 121 7.87 0.21 18.52
N LYS A 122 8.84 0.79 19.24
CA LYS A 122 9.36 0.20 20.48
C LYS A 122 8.28 0.06 21.56
N ASP A 123 7.31 0.97 21.56
CA ASP A 123 6.20 1.01 22.50
C ASP A 123 4.94 1.57 21.78
N PRO A 124 4.17 0.71 21.10
CA PRO A 124 2.97 1.14 20.37
C PRO A 124 1.88 1.67 21.31
N GLU A 125 1.79 1.14 22.54
CA GLU A 125 0.81 1.59 23.54
C GLU A 125 1.14 2.99 24.07
N ALA A 126 2.42 3.30 24.30
CA ALA A 126 2.81 4.66 24.66
C ALA A 126 2.54 5.66 23.53
N ALA A 127 2.80 5.28 22.27
CA ALA A 127 2.50 6.13 21.13
C ALA A 127 0.98 6.37 20.98
N ALA A 128 0.16 5.35 21.22
CA ALA A 128 -1.29 5.47 21.31
C ALA A 128 -1.75 6.53 22.31
N LYS A 129 -1.20 6.44 23.54
CA LYS A 129 -1.56 7.31 24.65
C LYS A 129 -1.10 8.74 24.38
N GLU A 130 0.06 8.92 23.75
CA GLU A 130 0.54 10.23 23.31
C GLU A 130 -0.39 10.84 22.25
N PHE A 131 -0.79 10.06 21.24
CA PHE A 131 -1.76 10.49 20.24
C PHE A 131 -3.11 10.87 20.87
N GLU A 132 -3.66 10.00 21.72
CA GLU A 132 -4.92 10.27 22.41
C GLU A 132 -4.83 11.53 23.30
N ALA A 133 -3.72 11.68 24.04
CA ALA A 133 -3.48 12.86 24.88
C ALA A 133 -3.37 14.14 24.05
N ASP A 134 -2.66 14.11 22.91
CA ASP A 134 -2.57 15.23 21.98
C ASP A 134 -3.96 15.64 21.46
N ILE A 135 -4.75 14.69 20.95
CA ILE A 135 -6.11 14.97 20.48
C ILE A 135 -6.98 15.55 21.59
N LYS A 136 -6.98 14.95 22.80
CA LYS A 136 -7.75 15.45 23.93
C LYS A 136 -7.27 16.81 24.47
N SER A 137 -6.03 17.20 24.18
CA SER A 137 -5.52 18.53 24.52
C SER A 137 -6.00 19.62 23.54
N ARG A 138 -6.29 19.25 22.29
CA ARG A 138 -6.67 20.17 21.21
C ARG A 138 -8.17 20.31 21.01
N TYR A 139 -8.95 19.30 21.41
CA TYR A 139 -10.39 19.21 21.20
C TYR A 139 -11.15 18.87 22.48
N THR A 140 -12.37 19.39 22.62
CA THR A 140 -13.26 19.00 23.71
C THR A 140 -13.90 17.63 23.45
N ALA A 141 -14.47 17.00 24.47
CA ALA A 141 -15.09 15.68 24.34
C ALA A 141 -16.25 15.64 23.34
N ASP A 142 -16.97 16.74 23.17
CA ASP A 142 -18.07 16.90 22.18
C ASP A 142 -17.56 17.23 20.77
N GLU A 143 -16.33 17.72 20.63
CA GLU A 143 -15.67 17.94 19.34
C GLU A 143 -15.03 16.64 18.79
N ILE A 144 -14.83 15.61 19.62
CA ILE A 144 -14.29 14.32 19.18
C ILE A 144 -15.45 13.42 18.72
N VAL A 145 -15.51 13.16 17.41
CA VAL A 145 -16.57 12.33 16.80
C VAL A 145 -16.28 10.84 16.96
N GLY A 146 -15.00 10.47 16.87
CA GLY A 146 -14.55 9.10 17.02
C GLY A 146 -13.04 9.04 17.15
N MET A 147 -12.56 8.02 17.86
CA MET A 147 -11.15 7.74 18.03
C MET A 147 -10.94 6.23 18.02
N GLY A 148 -9.99 5.78 17.21
CA GLY A 148 -9.46 4.42 17.19
C GLY A 148 -8.02 4.47 17.71
N GLY A 149 -7.74 3.66 18.73
CA GLY A 149 -6.38 3.42 19.22
C GLY A 149 -5.77 2.22 18.50
N PRO A 150 -4.47 1.97 18.72
CA PRO A 150 -3.83 0.80 18.17
C PRO A 150 -4.31 -0.45 18.90
N THR A 151 -4.32 -1.54 18.15
CA THR A 151 -4.52 -2.90 18.67
C THR A 151 -3.23 -3.68 18.52
N ASP A 152 -3.21 -4.92 19.03
CA ASP A 152 -2.06 -5.83 18.83
C ASP A 152 -1.76 -6.03 17.32
N ASP A 153 -2.79 -5.90 16.48
CA ASP A 153 -2.73 -6.11 15.03
C ASP A 153 -2.61 -4.78 14.24
N SER A 154 -3.10 -3.66 14.79
CA SER A 154 -3.04 -2.35 14.12
C SER A 154 -2.24 -1.33 14.94
N PRO A 155 -0.95 -1.10 14.67
CA PRO A 155 -0.12 -0.19 15.47
C PRO A 155 -0.37 1.30 15.22
N GLY A 156 -1.40 1.68 14.45
CA GLY A 156 -1.76 3.06 14.15
C GLY A 156 -2.89 3.61 15.00
N SER A 157 -3.15 4.90 14.91
CA SER A 157 -4.25 5.56 15.61
C SER A 157 -4.92 6.58 14.71
N MET A 158 -6.24 6.70 14.83
CA MET A 158 -7.03 7.61 14.04
C MET A 158 -8.02 8.37 14.91
N ALA A 159 -8.22 9.65 14.65
CA ALA A 159 -9.30 10.43 15.26
C ALA A 159 -10.03 11.26 14.21
N ILE A 160 -11.35 11.35 14.37
CA ILE A 160 -12.21 12.27 13.61
C ILE A 160 -12.70 13.32 14.58
N THR A 161 -12.43 14.59 14.26
CA THR A 161 -12.81 15.74 15.07
C THR A 161 -13.75 16.66 14.30
N LYS A 162 -14.57 17.42 15.01
CA LYS A 162 -15.47 18.41 14.46
C LYS A 162 -15.47 19.66 15.33
N LYS A 163 -14.92 20.76 14.82
CA LYS A 163 -14.87 22.08 15.48
C LYS A 163 -15.68 23.09 14.68
N GLY A 164 -16.87 23.41 15.15
CA GLY A 164 -17.87 24.15 14.36
C GLY A 164 -18.26 23.38 13.11
N ASP A 165 -18.08 23.98 11.93
CA ASP A 165 -18.34 23.33 10.63
C ASP A 165 -17.12 22.60 10.03
N ARG A 166 -15.96 22.67 10.69
CA ARG A 166 -14.71 22.05 10.24
C ARG A 166 -14.61 20.61 10.72
N ILE A 167 -14.20 19.72 9.83
CA ILE A 167 -13.91 18.30 10.14
C ILE A 167 -12.39 18.09 10.07
N GLY A 168 -11.80 17.56 11.14
CA GLY A 168 -10.41 17.14 11.18
C GLY A 168 -10.29 15.62 11.12
N ILE A 169 -9.34 15.12 10.33
CA ILE A 169 -8.94 13.72 10.32
C ILE A 169 -7.49 13.66 10.79
N HIS A 170 -7.24 13.00 11.91
CA HIS A 170 -5.91 12.87 12.49
C HIS A 170 -5.50 11.42 12.41
N ILE A 171 -4.35 11.16 11.81
CA ILE A 171 -3.83 9.81 11.59
C ILE A 171 -2.38 9.80 12.06
N ASP A 172 -2.14 9.03 13.13
CA ASP A 172 -0.80 8.68 13.59
C ASP A 172 -0.50 7.23 13.22
N GLY A 173 0.73 6.95 12.80
CA GLY A 173 1.13 5.61 12.33
C GLY A 173 0.74 5.29 10.89
N GLY A 174 -0.16 6.06 10.27
CA GLY A 174 -0.47 6.00 8.83
C GLY A 174 -1.53 4.96 8.45
N GLY A 175 -2.83 5.32 8.52
CA GLY A 175 -3.92 4.62 7.80
C GLY A 175 -4.10 3.13 8.11
N ASP A 176 -3.67 2.69 9.30
CA ASP A 176 -3.30 1.30 9.57
C ASP A 176 -4.43 0.30 9.72
N GLU A 177 -5.69 0.68 9.89
CA GLU A 177 -6.74 -0.35 9.99
C GLU A 177 -6.96 -1.06 8.65
N ALA A 178 -6.86 -0.36 7.52
CA ALA A 178 -7.07 -0.97 6.20
C ALA A 178 -5.78 -1.55 5.59
N LEU A 179 -4.63 -0.90 5.84
CA LEU A 179 -3.33 -1.39 5.37
C LEU A 179 -2.71 -2.39 6.32
N GLY A 180 -2.84 -2.21 7.63
CA GLY A 180 -2.45 -3.19 8.64
C GLY A 180 -3.22 -4.49 8.45
N LEU A 181 -4.54 -4.43 8.29
CA LEU A 181 -5.33 -5.62 7.95
C LEU A 181 -4.92 -6.29 6.63
N LEU A 182 -4.45 -5.52 5.66
CA LEU A 182 -3.87 -6.08 4.45
C LEU A 182 -2.53 -6.76 4.74
N TYR A 183 -1.68 -6.17 5.56
CA TYR A 183 -0.42 -6.77 6.01
C TYR A 183 -0.65 -8.00 6.90
N ASP A 184 -1.61 -7.98 7.80
CA ASP A 184 -1.98 -9.10 8.67
C ASP A 184 -2.54 -10.25 7.82
N VAL A 185 -3.41 -9.96 6.84
CA VAL A 185 -3.85 -10.96 5.86
C VAL A 185 -2.67 -11.49 5.02
N LEU A 186 -1.64 -10.67 4.77
CA LEU A 186 -0.42 -11.09 4.09
C LEU A 186 0.58 -11.82 5.01
N GLU A 187 0.52 -11.65 6.34
CA GLU A 187 1.41 -12.27 7.32
C GLU A 187 0.81 -13.55 7.92
N GLU A 188 -0.53 -13.63 8.05
CA GLU A 188 -1.30 -14.74 8.62
C GLU A 188 -1.63 -15.83 7.58
N PHE A 189 -0.88 -15.88 6.47
CA PHE A 189 -1.10 -16.90 5.44
C PHE A 189 -0.92 -18.32 5.98
N ASP A 190 -2.04 -19.01 6.19
CA ASP A 190 -2.11 -20.46 6.25
C ASP A 190 -2.08 -21.01 4.80
N PRO A 191 -1.07 -21.82 4.42
CA PRO A 191 -1.00 -22.40 3.07
C PRO A 191 -2.16 -23.37 2.77
N ASP A 192 -2.94 -23.77 3.77
CA ASP A 192 -4.05 -24.72 3.61
C ASP A 192 -5.25 -24.08 2.88
N GLY A 193 -5.31 -24.29 1.56
CA GLY A 193 -6.44 -23.88 0.70
C GLY A 193 -6.08 -22.85 -0.36
N THR A 194 -4.84 -22.38 -0.40
CA THR A 194 -4.33 -21.47 -1.41
C THR A 194 -4.14 -22.18 -2.76
N ALA A 195 -4.67 -21.60 -3.83
CA ALA A 195 -4.43 -22.08 -5.19
C ALA A 195 -3.35 -21.22 -5.85
N LEU A 196 -2.21 -21.83 -6.17
CA LEU A 196 -1.05 -21.19 -6.77
C LEU A 196 -0.76 -21.79 -8.14
N TYR A 197 -0.62 -20.95 -9.16
CA TYR A 197 -0.26 -21.42 -10.50
C TYR A 197 0.49 -20.34 -11.30
N VAL A 198 1.27 -20.79 -12.28
CA VAL A 198 2.12 -19.95 -13.12
C VAL A 198 1.74 -20.17 -14.57
N THR A 199 1.61 -19.07 -15.32
CA THR A 199 1.28 -19.11 -16.76
C THR A 199 2.25 -18.27 -17.57
N TRP A 200 2.63 -18.76 -18.74
CA TRP A 200 3.30 -17.96 -19.76
C TRP A 200 2.26 -17.29 -20.66
N GLN A 201 2.35 -15.97 -20.81
CA GLN A 201 1.52 -15.19 -21.73
C GLN A 201 2.36 -14.81 -22.94
N GLU A 202 2.29 -15.63 -24.00
CA GLU A 202 3.14 -15.50 -25.19
C GLU A 202 2.96 -14.16 -25.91
N ASP A 203 1.72 -13.67 -26.00
CA ASP A 203 1.38 -12.38 -26.64
C ASP A 203 2.00 -11.17 -25.95
N LYS A 204 2.28 -11.29 -24.64
CA LYS A 204 2.83 -10.22 -23.80
C LYS A 204 4.24 -10.52 -23.30
N GLN A 205 4.80 -11.66 -23.70
CA GLN A 205 6.12 -12.14 -23.33
C GLN A 205 6.39 -12.00 -21.83
N ARG A 206 5.51 -12.58 -21.02
CA ARG A 206 5.61 -12.48 -19.56
C ARG A 206 5.12 -13.74 -18.88
N VAL A 207 5.73 -14.03 -17.74
CA VAL A 207 5.21 -15.00 -16.78
C VAL A 207 4.26 -14.28 -15.83
N LEU A 208 3.11 -14.90 -15.57
CA LEU A 208 2.12 -14.47 -14.59
C LEU A 208 1.98 -15.54 -13.52
N LEU A 209 2.42 -15.22 -12.30
CA LEU A 209 2.09 -15.96 -11.09
C LEU A 209 0.72 -15.49 -10.61
N THR A 210 -0.18 -16.42 -10.35
CA THR A 210 -1.49 -16.13 -9.75
C THR A 210 -1.65 -16.97 -8.49
N GLU A 211 -1.98 -16.29 -7.40
CA GLU A 211 -2.28 -16.89 -6.11
C GLU A 211 -3.70 -16.49 -5.71
N SER A 212 -4.55 -17.47 -5.42
CA SER A 212 -5.93 -17.26 -4.97
C SER A 212 -6.05 -17.73 -3.53
N ILE A 213 -6.41 -16.80 -2.65
CA ILE A 213 -6.33 -17.00 -1.20
C ILE A 213 -7.75 -16.86 -0.63
N PRO A 214 -8.25 -17.86 0.12
CA PRO A 214 -9.56 -17.78 0.75
C PRO A 214 -9.59 -16.72 1.85
N LEU A 215 -10.56 -15.80 1.78
CA LEU A 215 -10.96 -14.90 2.87
C LEU A 215 -12.07 -15.52 3.72
N SER A 216 -12.93 -16.33 3.09
CA SER A 216 -14.06 -16.99 3.71
C SER A 216 -14.39 -18.28 2.93
N LYS A 217 -15.42 -19.01 3.37
CA LYS A 217 -15.93 -20.18 2.61
C LYS A 217 -16.38 -19.84 1.18
N LYS A 218 -16.60 -18.56 0.86
CA LYS A 218 -17.15 -18.13 -0.44
C LYS A 218 -16.32 -17.06 -1.14
N ASP A 219 -15.45 -16.39 -0.40
CA ASP A 219 -14.72 -15.22 -0.87
C ASP A 219 -13.24 -15.54 -0.95
N THR A 220 -12.61 -15.18 -2.05
CA THR A 220 -11.17 -15.27 -2.25
C THR A 220 -10.65 -13.93 -2.76
N PHE A 221 -9.43 -13.54 -2.36
CA PHE A 221 -8.71 -12.50 -3.06
C PHE A 221 -7.65 -13.12 -3.97
N THR A 222 -7.20 -12.34 -4.95
CA THR A 222 -6.22 -12.79 -5.93
C THR A 222 -5.01 -11.90 -5.89
N VAL A 223 -3.83 -12.50 -5.74
CA VAL A 223 -2.54 -11.87 -5.94
C VAL A 223 -2.03 -12.25 -7.34
N GLN A 224 -1.63 -11.26 -8.11
CA GLN A 224 -1.06 -11.44 -9.44
C GLN A 224 0.31 -10.78 -9.50
N VAL A 225 1.34 -11.56 -9.85
CA VAL A 225 2.71 -11.07 -9.98
C VAL A 225 3.21 -11.31 -11.40
N MET A 226 3.80 -10.27 -11.98
CA MET A 226 4.24 -10.26 -13.36
C MET A 226 5.76 -10.23 -13.46
N PHE A 227 6.30 -11.15 -14.26
CA PHE A 227 7.71 -11.27 -14.58
C PHE A 227 7.89 -11.07 -16.10
N PRO A 228 8.23 -9.86 -16.57
CA PRO A 228 8.54 -9.62 -17.97
C PRO A 228 9.63 -10.58 -18.43
N ASN A 229 9.43 -11.25 -19.56
CA ASN A 229 10.33 -12.26 -20.13
C ASN A 229 10.70 -13.43 -19.19
N GLY A 230 10.03 -13.57 -18.03
CA GLY A 230 10.42 -14.51 -16.98
C GLY A 230 11.66 -14.13 -16.16
N ASP A 231 12.00 -12.83 -16.17
CA ASP A 231 13.10 -12.22 -15.40
C ASP A 231 12.59 -11.74 -14.01
N SER A 232 13.16 -10.65 -13.48
CA SER A 232 12.71 -10.06 -12.21
C SER A 232 11.26 -9.55 -12.28
N PRO A 233 10.50 -9.64 -11.18
CA PRO A 233 9.14 -9.16 -11.14
C PRO A 233 9.09 -7.63 -11.20
N THR A 234 8.10 -7.08 -11.90
CA THR A 234 7.93 -5.62 -12.05
C THR A 234 6.55 -5.13 -11.65
N GLN A 235 5.61 -6.03 -11.37
CA GLN A 235 4.26 -5.67 -11.02
C GLN A 235 3.63 -6.71 -10.09
N LEU A 236 2.95 -6.21 -9.06
CA LEU A 236 2.08 -6.98 -8.18
C LEU A 236 0.74 -6.27 -8.09
N ASP A 237 -0.33 -7.03 -8.24
CA ASP A 237 -1.70 -6.57 -8.03
C ASP A 237 -2.40 -7.49 -7.04
N VAL A 238 -3.08 -6.91 -6.06
CA VAL A 238 -3.98 -7.64 -5.16
C VAL A 238 -5.38 -7.14 -5.41
N VAL A 239 -6.28 -8.05 -5.75
CA VAL A 239 -7.68 -7.74 -6.04
C VAL A 239 -8.56 -8.52 -5.07
N PHE A 240 -9.31 -7.80 -4.26
CA PHE A 240 -10.28 -8.37 -3.34
C PHE A 240 -11.64 -8.56 -4.02
N PRO A 241 -12.52 -9.41 -3.45
CA PRO A 241 -13.93 -9.40 -3.82
C PRO A 241 -14.49 -7.98 -3.71
N LYS A 242 -15.43 -7.66 -4.60
CA LYS A 242 -16.10 -6.34 -4.63
C LYS A 242 -16.64 -5.93 -3.25
N ARG A 243 -17.09 -6.91 -2.47
CA ARG A 243 -17.49 -6.75 -1.08
C ARG A 243 -17.23 -8.04 -0.33
N PHE A 244 -16.65 -7.93 0.85
CA PHE A 244 -16.59 -9.02 1.81
C PHE A 244 -16.88 -8.48 3.22
N LYS A 245 -17.10 -9.42 4.15
CA LYS A 245 -17.26 -9.13 5.58
C LYS A 245 -16.08 -9.74 6.30
N MET A 246 -15.64 -9.06 7.35
CA MET A 246 -14.67 -9.58 8.29
C MET A 246 -15.38 -9.68 9.64
N GLU A 247 -15.31 -10.87 10.23
CA GLU A 247 -15.79 -11.12 11.57
C GLU A 247 -14.59 -10.89 12.50
N ASN A 248 -14.67 -9.87 13.35
CA ASN A 248 -13.75 -9.67 14.47
C ASN A 248 -14.21 -10.59 15.64
N GLU A 249 -13.26 -11.08 16.44
CA GLU A 249 -13.50 -11.81 17.71
C GLU A 249 -14.52 -11.14 18.65
N GLU A 250 -14.70 -9.82 18.56
CA GLU A 250 -15.65 -9.01 19.35
C GLU A 250 -17.05 -8.83 18.72
N ASP A 251 -17.47 -9.67 17.77
CA ASP A 251 -18.77 -9.60 17.05
C ASP A 251 -19.01 -8.31 16.23
N ALA A 252 -17.97 -7.48 16.06
CA ALA A 252 -18.06 -6.27 15.24
C ALA A 252 -18.03 -6.63 13.74
N GLU A 253 -19.16 -6.43 13.04
CA GLU A 253 -19.22 -6.67 11.59
C GLU A 253 -18.58 -5.50 10.83
N MET A 254 -17.37 -5.71 10.32
CA MET A 254 -16.73 -4.82 9.37
C MET A 254 -17.04 -5.29 7.94
N SER A 255 -17.46 -4.38 7.06
CA SER A 255 -17.61 -4.70 5.63
C SER A 255 -16.61 -3.89 4.82
N VAL A 256 -15.77 -4.60 4.06
CA VAL A 256 -14.79 -4.02 3.15
C VAL A 256 -15.32 -4.09 1.72
N ARG A 257 -15.06 -3.06 0.93
CA ARG A 257 -15.46 -2.94 -0.48
C ARG A 257 -14.35 -2.35 -1.32
N ASP A 258 -14.35 -2.74 -2.59
CA ASP A 258 -13.49 -2.19 -3.64
C ASP A 258 -12.01 -2.09 -3.18
N ALA A 259 -11.57 -3.09 -2.40
CA ALA A 259 -10.21 -3.15 -1.91
C ALA A 259 -9.26 -3.62 -3.03
N GLN A 260 -8.16 -2.90 -3.19
CA GLN A 260 -7.15 -3.20 -4.21
C GLN A 260 -5.79 -2.67 -3.78
N LEU A 261 -4.74 -3.37 -4.19
CA LEU A 261 -3.36 -2.96 -4.08
C LEU A 261 -2.69 -3.08 -5.45
N HIS A 262 -1.87 -2.10 -5.77
CA HIS A 262 -1.07 -2.05 -6.99
C HIS A 262 0.35 -1.65 -6.64
N LEU A 263 1.31 -2.46 -7.05
CA LEU A 263 2.72 -2.16 -6.98
C LEU A 263 3.31 -2.27 -8.38
N ARG A 264 4.10 -1.27 -8.76
CA ARG A 264 4.85 -1.20 -10.01
C ARG A 264 6.29 -0.88 -9.67
N SER A 265 7.20 -1.73 -10.13
CA SER A 265 8.64 -1.65 -9.85
C SER A 265 9.43 -1.63 -11.16
N GLN A 266 10.69 -1.24 -11.06
CA GLN A 266 11.63 -1.19 -12.18
C GLN A 266 12.84 -2.05 -11.86
N SER A 267 13.28 -2.85 -12.83
CA SER A 267 14.55 -3.57 -12.74
C SER A 267 15.70 -2.64 -13.13
N THR A 268 16.64 -2.45 -12.21
CA THR A 268 17.80 -1.57 -12.36
C THR A 268 19.09 -2.31 -11.96
N ASP A 269 20.24 -1.65 -12.10
CA ASP A 269 21.52 -2.11 -11.54
C ASP A 269 21.53 -2.18 -10.01
N LEU A 270 20.58 -1.50 -9.35
CA LEU A 270 20.32 -1.56 -7.92
C LEU A 270 19.39 -2.73 -7.51
N GLY A 271 18.91 -3.52 -8.48
CA GLY A 271 17.89 -4.55 -8.27
C GLY A 271 16.49 -4.06 -8.65
N VAL A 272 15.47 -4.72 -8.11
CA VAL A 272 14.06 -4.32 -8.30
C VAL A 272 13.77 -3.18 -7.34
N VAL A 273 13.53 -1.99 -7.88
CA VAL A 273 13.25 -0.78 -7.09
C VAL A 273 11.79 -0.37 -7.25
N PRO A 274 11.15 0.14 -6.19
CA PRO A 274 9.76 0.59 -6.28
C PRO A 274 9.65 1.80 -7.21
N GLY A 275 8.60 1.82 -8.03
CA GLY A 275 8.27 2.92 -8.94
C GLY A 275 6.99 3.63 -8.51
N VAL A 276 5.89 2.90 -8.42
CA VAL A 276 4.59 3.41 -7.98
C VAL A 276 3.89 2.38 -7.12
N GLU A 277 3.28 2.85 -6.04
CA GLU A 277 2.42 2.07 -5.16
C GLU A 277 1.05 2.73 -5.07
N GLY A 278 0.01 1.90 -4.99
CA GLY A 278 -1.36 2.32 -4.82
C GLY A 278 -2.10 1.33 -3.94
N ALA A 279 -2.88 1.83 -2.99
CA ALA A 279 -3.80 1.01 -2.22
C ALA A 279 -5.09 1.78 -2.02
N SER A 280 -6.22 1.11 -2.12
CA SER A 280 -7.51 1.70 -1.78
C SER A 280 -8.45 0.68 -1.16
N ALA A 281 -9.31 1.13 -0.27
CA ALA A 281 -10.37 0.31 0.32
C ALA A 281 -11.51 1.20 0.80
N VAL A 282 -12.73 0.67 0.81
CA VAL A 282 -13.88 1.31 1.48
C VAL A 282 -14.35 0.42 2.61
N VAL A 283 -14.24 0.92 3.83
CA VAL A 283 -14.59 0.22 5.06
C VAL A 283 -15.90 0.78 5.61
N ARG A 284 -16.80 -0.12 6.00
CA ARG A 284 -18.02 0.21 6.74
C ARG A 284 -17.96 -0.45 8.11
N MET A 285 -18.06 0.36 9.15
CA MET A 285 -18.00 -0.07 10.55
C MET A 285 -18.89 0.84 11.41
N TYR A 286 -19.65 0.28 12.35
CA TYR A 286 -20.55 1.01 13.28
C TYR A 286 -21.47 2.07 12.63
N GLY A 287 -21.95 1.80 11.41
CA GLY A 287 -22.82 2.73 10.67
C GLY A 287 -22.09 3.84 9.91
N PHE A 288 -20.78 4.00 10.10
CA PHE A 288 -19.92 4.89 9.32
C PHE A 288 -19.40 4.17 8.08
N THR A 289 -19.12 4.92 7.02
CA THR A 289 -18.43 4.39 5.83
C THR A 289 -17.32 5.35 5.43
N ILE A 290 -16.11 4.80 5.33
CA ILE A 290 -14.87 5.55 5.11
C ILE A 290 -14.14 4.88 3.95
N GLY A 291 -13.78 5.67 2.94
CA GLY A 291 -12.89 5.25 1.86
C GLY A 291 -11.49 5.76 2.10
N PHE A 292 -10.49 4.97 1.75
CA PHE A 292 -9.07 5.31 1.77
C PHE A 292 -8.48 5.05 0.38
N ASP A 293 -7.64 5.97 -0.11
CA ASP A 293 -6.81 5.82 -1.32
C ASP A 293 -5.44 6.43 -1.02
N GLN A 294 -4.38 5.61 -1.09
CA GLN A 294 -3.00 6.04 -0.96
C GLN A 294 -2.27 5.79 -2.28
N ARG A 295 -1.45 6.76 -2.70
CA ARG A 295 -0.55 6.64 -3.84
C ARG A 295 0.82 7.17 -3.50
N VAL A 296 1.84 6.32 -3.66
CA VAL A 296 3.25 6.68 -3.50
C VAL A 296 3.90 6.60 -4.88
N ALA A 297 4.62 7.64 -5.30
CA ALA A 297 5.39 7.61 -6.53
C ALA A 297 6.86 7.93 -6.23
N TYR A 298 7.72 6.97 -6.54
CA TYR A 298 9.17 7.02 -6.36
C TYR A 298 9.77 7.73 -7.57
N ARG A 299 10.32 8.92 -7.35
CA ARG A 299 10.85 9.79 -8.41
C ARG A 299 12.35 9.61 -8.62
N ARG A 300 13.06 9.37 -7.53
CA ARG A 300 14.51 9.16 -7.54
C ARG A 300 14.84 7.99 -6.64
N VAL A 301 15.66 7.08 -7.16
CA VAL A 301 16.25 5.97 -6.41
C VAL A 301 17.75 6.00 -6.68
N ARG A 302 18.57 5.85 -5.64
CA ARG A 302 20.04 5.79 -5.76
C ARG A 302 20.62 4.86 -4.69
N ALA A 303 21.81 4.32 -4.93
CA ALA A 303 22.57 3.64 -3.89
C ALA A 303 22.91 4.61 -2.74
N CYS A 304 23.01 4.08 -1.52
CA CYS A 304 23.43 4.85 -0.37
C CYS A 304 24.88 5.32 -0.48
N SER A 305 25.15 6.54 -0.01
CA SER A 305 26.45 7.25 -0.14
C SER A 305 27.66 6.56 0.53
N ASN A 306 27.46 5.49 1.28
CA ASN A 306 28.50 4.83 2.10
C ASN A 306 28.84 3.41 1.62
N GLU A 307 28.21 2.92 0.56
CA GLU A 307 28.66 1.71 -0.13
C GLU A 307 29.75 2.12 -1.14
N SER A 308 30.99 2.25 -0.66
CA SER A 308 32.13 2.12 -1.59
C SER A 308 32.14 0.68 -2.12
N PRO A 309 32.27 0.48 -3.44
CA PRO A 309 32.31 -0.85 -4.04
C PRO A 309 33.49 -1.70 -3.54
#